data_AF-A0A9Q0DBG4-F1
#
_entry.id   AF-A0A9Q0DBG4-F1
#
_cell.length_a   1.000
_cell.length_b   1.000
_cell.length_c   1.000
_cell.angle_alpha   90.00
_cell.angle_beta   90.00
_cell.angle_gamma   90.00
#
_symmetry.space_group_name_H-M   'P 1'
#
loop_
_entity.id
_entity.type
_entity.pdbx_description
1 polymer ?
#
loop_
_entity_poly.entity_id
_entity_poly.type
_entity_poly.pdbx_seq_one_letter_code
_entity_poly.pdbx_strand_id
1 'polypeptide(L)'
;MLLREPLIHNARLDISNSGTPGLTVALCRTKTLCLQQLVDAVGPELSDAQALGSLLGLHSVRVAQRILQLWSQILCPEEKGLLRSYGQGGARPDPADPFPEIYLSPGLGELTAPLLQVANSEK
;
A
#
# COMPACT_ATOMS: atom_id res chain seq x y z
N MET A 1 -10.53 -10.96 -1.13
CA MET A 1 -9.70 -10.07 -0.26
C MET A 1 -9.62 -8.58 -0.65
N LEU A 2 -10.58 -7.74 -0.26
CA LEU A 2 -10.52 -6.29 -0.54
C LEU A 2 -9.38 -5.56 0.21
N LEU A 3 -9.18 -5.85 1.50
CA LEU A 3 -8.24 -5.13 2.36
C LEU A 3 -6.76 -5.33 1.98
N ARG A 4 -6.43 -6.43 1.29
CA ARG A 4 -5.07 -6.72 0.81
C ARG A 4 -4.80 -6.15 -0.59
N GLU A 5 -5.78 -5.51 -1.22
CA GLU A 5 -5.61 -4.92 -2.54
C GLU A 5 -4.44 -3.91 -2.54
N PRO A 6 -3.44 -4.09 -3.42
CA PRO A 6 -2.28 -3.20 -3.47
C PRO A 6 -2.62 -1.81 -4.01
N LEU A 7 -1.88 -0.80 -3.55
CA LEU A 7 -2.04 0.61 -3.95
C LEU A 7 -1.05 1.06 -5.03
N ILE A 8 -0.18 0.17 -5.51
CA ILE A 8 0.96 0.49 -6.38
C ILE A 8 1.15 -0.57 -7.47
N HIS A 9 2.00 -0.28 -8.45
CA HIS A 9 2.46 -1.20 -9.50
C HIS A 9 1.36 -1.74 -10.42
N ASN A 10 0.51 -0.84 -10.93
CA ASN A 10 -0.61 -1.15 -11.82
C ASN A 10 -1.68 -2.07 -11.20
N ALA A 11 -1.72 -2.16 -9.87
CA ALA A 11 -2.85 -2.76 -9.17
C ALA A 11 -4.13 -1.93 -9.41
N ARG A 12 -5.30 -2.48 -9.07
CA ARG A 12 -6.58 -1.80 -9.33
C ARG A 12 -6.67 -0.44 -8.63
N LEU A 13 -6.07 -0.31 -7.45
CA LEU A 13 -6.04 0.92 -6.66
C LEU A 13 -4.79 1.79 -6.91
N ASP A 14 -3.96 1.45 -7.89
CA ASP A 14 -2.83 2.29 -8.27
C ASP A 14 -3.29 3.54 -9.03
N ILE A 15 -3.14 4.70 -8.37
CA ILE A 15 -3.48 6.03 -8.91
C ILE A 15 -2.24 6.87 -9.23
N SER A 16 -1.05 6.27 -9.25
CA SER A 16 0.22 6.96 -9.54
C SER A 16 0.22 7.64 -10.92
N ASN A 17 -0.53 7.08 -11.88
CA ASN A 17 -0.68 7.65 -13.21
C ASN A 17 -1.75 8.77 -13.29
N SER A 18 -2.50 9.03 -12.22
CA SER A 18 -3.61 10.02 -12.18
C SER A 18 -3.15 11.43 -11.79
N GLY A 19 -1.92 11.81 -12.13
CA GLY A 19 -1.37 13.13 -11.80
C GLY A 19 -1.01 13.29 -10.32
N THR A 20 -0.58 12.21 -9.66
CA THR A 20 -0.11 12.19 -8.26
C THR A 20 1.40 11.91 -8.20
N PRO A 21 2.24 12.83 -8.72
CA PRO A 21 3.68 12.60 -8.79
C PRO A 21 4.28 12.37 -7.39
N GLY A 22 5.15 11.37 -7.29
CA GLY A 22 5.80 11.01 -6.03
C GLY A 22 4.93 10.18 -5.06
N LEU A 23 3.66 9.90 -5.39
CA LEU A 23 2.79 9.09 -4.54
C LEU A 23 3.35 7.69 -4.27
N THR A 24 3.78 6.98 -5.32
CA THR A 24 4.38 5.64 -5.18
C THR A 24 5.59 5.67 -4.26
N VAL A 25 6.45 6.68 -4.39
CA VAL A 25 7.64 6.84 -3.54
C VAL A 25 7.23 7.08 -2.08
N ALA A 26 6.23 7.92 -1.85
CA ALA A 26 5.71 8.19 -0.51
C ALA A 26 5.11 6.93 0.13
N LEU A 27 4.27 6.18 -0.61
CA LEU A 27 3.67 4.93 -0.17
C LEU A 27 4.73 3.86 0.16
N CYS A 28 5.75 3.71 -0.69
CA CYS A 28 6.87 2.81 -0.45
C CYS A 28 7.65 3.21 0.80
N ARG A 29 7.92 4.51 0.98
CA ARG A 29 8.64 5.03 2.15
C ARG A 29 7.89 4.78 3.45
N THR A 30 6.56 4.93 3.45
CA THR A 30 5.71 4.76 4.64
C THR A 30 5.25 3.32 4.83
N LYS A 31 5.60 2.42 3.91
CA LYS A 31 5.13 1.02 3.85
C LYS A 31 3.60 0.90 3.83
N THR A 32 2.92 1.89 3.26
CA THR A 32 1.46 1.90 3.06
C THR A 32 1.16 1.34 1.68
N LEU A 33 1.20 0.03 1.55
CA LEU A 33 1.18 -0.68 0.27
C LEU A 33 -0.18 -1.31 -0.05
N CYS A 34 -1.06 -1.49 0.93
CA CYS A 34 -2.39 -2.06 0.73
C CYS A 34 -3.52 -1.22 1.34
N LEU A 35 -4.75 -1.47 0.87
CA LEU A 35 -5.94 -0.74 1.30
C LEU A 35 -6.16 -0.77 2.82
N GLN A 36 -5.84 -1.88 3.49
CA GLN A 36 -5.94 -1.97 4.95
C GLN A 36 -5.14 -0.89 5.66
N GLN A 37 -3.86 -0.76 5.30
CA GLN A 37 -2.94 0.19 5.94
C GLN A 37 -3.37 1.64 5.70
N LEU A 38 -3.94 1.91 4.52
CA LEU A 38 -4.52 3.20 4.22
C LEU A 38 -5.74 3.46 5.11
N VAL A 39 -6.71 2.54 5.14
CA VAL A 39 -7.94 2.66 5.92
C VAL A 39 -7.67 2.79 7.42
N ASP A 40 -6.72 2.02 7.95
CA ASP A 40 -6.30 2.12 9.35
C ASP A 40 -5.75 3.52 9.69
N ALA A 41 -5.16 4.22 8.71
CA ALA A 41 -4.59 5.54 8.90
C ALA A 41 -5.59 6.69 8.70
N VAL A 42 -6.50 6.59 7.72
CA VAL A 42 -7.38 7.72 7.30
C VAL A 42 -8.86 7.47 7.57
N GLY A 43 -9.19 6.30 8.13
CA GLY A 43 -10.55 5.85 8.39
C GLY A 43 -11.24 5.20 7.18
N PRO A 44 -12.34 4.47 7.43
CA PRO A 44 -13.04 3.66 6.43
C PRO A 44 -13.76 4.47 5.35
N GLU A 45 -14.05 5.75 5.62
CA GLU A 45 -14.68 6.66 4.64
C GLU A 45 -13.66 7.32 3.71
N LEU A 46 -12.36 7.10 3.93
CA LEU A 46 -11.27 7.73 3.17
C LEU A 46 -11.43 9.26 3.08
N SER A 47 -11.73 9.92 4.20
CA SER A 47 -12.04 11.35 4.24
C SER A 47 -11.04 12.20 5.02
N ASP A 48 -10.18 11.58 5.83
CA ASP A 48 -9.20 12.29 6.64
C ASP A 48 -7.95 12.69 5.83
N ALA A 49 -8.05 13.83 5.15
CA ALA A 49 -6.96 14.40 4.37
C ALA A 49 -5.77 14.84 5.23
N GLN A 50 -6.00 15.20 6.50
CA GLN A 50 -4.94 15.64 7.40
C GLN A 50 -4.10 14.44 7.86
N ALA A 51 -4.75 13.33 8.20
CA ALA A 51 -4.08 12.07 8.52
C ALA A 51 -3.29 11.56 7.32
N LEU A 52 -3.87 11.57 6.12
CA LEU A 52 -3.14 11.17 4.91
C LEU A 52 -1.93 12.08 4.66
N GLY A 53 -2.10 13.40 4.81
CA GLY A 53 -1.02 14.36 4.63
C GLY A 53 0.12 14.12 5.61
N SER A 54 -0.19 13.83 6.86
CA SER A 54 0.79 13.50 7.90
C SER A 54 1.50 12.18 7.61
N LEU A 55 0.75 11.15 7.19
CA LEU A 55 1.28 9.84 6.85
C LEU A 55 2.29 9.93 5.70
N LEU A 56 1.89 10.55 4.59
CA LEU A 56 2.68 10.59 3.36
C LEU A 56 3.70 11.74 3.32
N GLY A 57 3.66 12.66 4.29
CA GLY A 57 4.49 13.86 4.30
C GLY A 57 4.06 14.89 3.25
N LEU A 58 2.77 14.99 2.97
CA LEU A 58 2.21 15.98 2.05
C LEU A 58 1.97 17.28 2.79
N HIS A 59 2.53 18.37 2.28
CA HIS A 59 2.31 19.71 2.85
C HIS A 59 0.98 20.34 2.44
N SER A 60 0.29 19.77 1.45
CA SER A 60 -0.96 20.31 0.91
C SER A 60 -2.15 19.42 1.23
N VAL A 61 -3.04 19.91 2.10
CA VAL A 61 -4.32 19.25 2.44
C VAL A 61 -5.17 19.05 1.19
N ARG A 62 -5.16 20.00 0.24
CA ARG A 62 -5.89 19.87 -1.01
C ARG A 62 -5.40 18.70 -1.86
N VAL A 63 -4.08 18.46 -1.89
CA VAL A 63 -3.49 17.32 -2.60
C VAL A 63 -3.89 16.02 -1.92
N ALA A 64 -3.79 15.94 -0.59
CA ALA A 64 -4.21 14.78 0.17
C ALA A 64 -5.70 14.46 -0.06
N GLN A 65 -6.57 15.46 -0.03
CA GLN A 65 -8.00 15.29 -0.29
C GLN A 65 -8.28 14.81 -1.72
N ARG A 66 -7.54 15.32 -2.71
CA ARG A 66 -7.66 14.86 -4.10
C ARG A 66 -7.26 13.39 -4.24
N ILE A 67 -6.18 12.97 -3.60
CA ILE A 67 -5.71 11.58 -3.59
C ILE A 67 -6.77 10.67 -2.98
N LEU A 68 -7.32 11.04 -1.82
CA LEU A 68 -8.41 10.30 -1.17
C LEU A 68 -9.66 10.18 -2.04
N GLN A 69 -10.04 11.25 -2.72
CA GLN A 69 -11.17 11.23 -3.65
C GLN A 69 -10.94 10.25 -4.81
N LEU A 70 -9.72 10.18 -5.36
CA LEU A 70 -9.39 9.24 -6.44
C LEU A 70 -9.55 7.79 -5.98
N TRP A 71 -9.00 7.42 -4.81
CA TRP A 71 -9.22 6.07 -4.28
C TRP A 71 -10.70 5.78 -3.97
N SER A 72 -11.40 6.75 -3.39
CA SER A 72 -12.84 6.62 -3.12
C SER A 72 -13.66 6.44 -4.41
N GLN A 73 -13.24 7.01 -5.54
CA GLN A 73 -13.92 6.84 -6.83
C GLN A 73 -13.73 5.46 -7.45
N ILE A 74 -12.64 4.76 -7.15
CA ILE A 74 -12.38 3.41 -7.66
C ILE A 74 -13.20 2.35 -6.91
N LEU A 75 -13.47 2.59 -5.62
CA LEU A 75 -14.23 1.67 -4.79
C LEU A 75 -15.73 1.72 -5.11
N CYS A 76 -16.34 0.55 -5.30
CA CYS A 76 -17.78 0.47 -5.49
C CYS A 76 -18.54 0.66 -4.16
N PRO A 77 -19.86 0.94 -4.19
CA PRO A 77 -20.67 1.14 -2.99
C PRO A 77 -20.60 -0.04 -2.00
N GLU A 78 -20.55 -1.27 -2.50
CA GLU A 78 -20.46 -2.49 -1.70
C GLU A 78 -19.11 -2.56 -0.97
N GLU A 79 -18.01 -2.26 -1.68
CA GLU A 79 -16.65 -2.20 -1.09
C GLU A 79 -16.57 -1.14 0.01
N LYS A 80 -17.17 0.03 -0.20
CA LYS A 80 -17.26 1.08 0.84
C LYS A 80 -18.08 0.61 2.05
N GLY A 81 -19.16 -0.14 1.81
CA GLY A 81 -19.92 -0.80 2.89
C GLY A 81 -19.08 -1.79 3.70
N LEU A 82 -18.22 -2.56 3.03
CA LEU A 82 -17.29 -3.48 3.69
C LEU A 82 -16.24 -2.73 4.51
N LEU A 83 -15.67 -1.63 4.00
CA LEU A 83 -14.71 -0.82 4.74
C LEU A 83 -15.31 -0.22 6.01
N ARG A 84 -16.53 0.30 5.94
CA ARG A 84 -17.27 0.76 7.13
C ARG A 84 -17.46 -0.34 8.16
N SER A 85 -17.90 -1.52 7.71
CA SER A 85 -18.12 -2.67 8.58
C SER A 85 -16.81 -3.12 9.24
N TYR A 86 -15.70 -3.09 8.50
CA TYR A 86 -14.36 -3.34 9.03
C TYR A 86 -13.96 -2.31 10.09
N GLY A 87 -14.11 -1.01 9.81
CA GLY A 87 -13.78 0.06 10.76
C GLY A 87 -14.60 0.04 12.05
N GLN A 88 -15.80 -0.57 12.02
CA GLN A 88 -16.65 -0.79 13.19
C GLN A 88 -16.37 -2.13 13.90
N GLY A 89 -15.45 -2.95 13.38
CA GLY A 89 -15.16 -4.30 13.88
C GLY A 89 -16.21 -5.35 13.52
N GLY A 90 -17.23 -5.00 12.74
CA GLY A 90 -18.30 -5.89 12.29
C GLY A 90 -17.90 -6.81 11.13
N ALA A 91 -16.80 -6.53 10.44
CA ALA A 91 -16.22 -7.39 9.42
C ALA A 91 -14.73 -7.66 9.70
N ARG A 92 -14.30 -8.90 9.52
CA ARG A 92 -12.89 -9.31 9.60
C ARG A 92 -12.48 -10.05 8.33
N PRO A 93 -11.21 -9.96 7.92
CA PRO A 93 -10.68 -10.82 6.86
C PRO A 93 -10.93 -12.29 7.22
N ASP A 94 -11.40 -13.07 6.24
CA ASP A 94 -11.53 -14.50 6.40
C ASP A 94 -10.14 -15.15 6.45
N PRO A 95 -9.76 -15.87 7.53
CA PRO A 95 -8.48 -16.56 7.59
C PRO A 95 -8.35 -17.70 6.57
N ALA A 96 -9.47 -18.20 6.02
CA ALA A 96 -9.48 -19.25 5.00
C ALA A 96 -9.25 -18.73 3.56
N ASP A 97 -9.26 -17.41 3.35
CA ASP A 97 -8.98 -16.75 2.06
C ASP A 97 -7.74 -15.83 2.20
N PRO A 98 -6.51 -16.36 2.34
CA PRO A 98 -5.30 -15.55 2.45
C PRO A 98 -4.85 -14.98 1.10
N PHE A 99 -4.13 -13.87 1.14
CA PHE A 99 -3.60 -13.25 -0.08
C PHE A 99 -2.39 -14.09 -0.49
N PRO A 100 -2.21 -14.40 -1.78
CA PRO A 100 -1.04 -15.17 -2.21
C PRO A 100 0.25 -14.47 -1.77
N GLU A 101 1.06 -15.17 -0.97
CA GLU A 101 2.38 -14.70 -0.60
C GLU A 101 3.34 -14.88 -1.78
N ILE A 102 3.93 -13.77 -2.24
CA ILE A 102 4.89 -13.78 -3.33
C ILE A 102 6.29 -13.82 -2.74
N TYR A 103 7.00 -14.92 -2.99
CA TYR A 103 8.40 -15.08 -2.62
C TYR A 103 9.30 -14.76 -3.82
N LEU A 104 10.15 -13.75 -3.67
CA LEU A 104 11.19 -13.43 -4.64
C LEU A 104 12.53 -14.01 -4.16
N SER A 105 13.03 -15.03 -4.84
CA SER A 105 14.39 -15.51 -4.65
C SER A 105 15.28 -14.89 -5.72
N PRO A 106 16.37 -14.20 -5.37
CA PRO A 106 17.35 -13.80 -6.38
C PRO A 106 17.94 -15.09 -6.97
N GLY A 107 17.76 -15.28 -8.28
CA GLY A 107 18.29 -16.43 -9.01
C GLY A 107 19.81 -16.32 -9.15
N LEU A 108 20.52 -16.52 -8.05
CA LEU A 108 21.95 -16.22 -7.96
C LEU A 108 22.86 -17.28 -8.61
N GLY A 109 22.34 -18.42 -9.06
CA GLY A 109 23.15 -19.46 -9.73
C GLY A 109 24.42 -19.86 -8.94
N GLU A 110 25.45 -20.37 -9.62
CA GLU A 110 26.80 -20.47 -9.03
C GLU A 110 27.48 -19.10 -9.11
N LEU A 111 27.45 -18.37 -7.99
CA LEU A 111 28.09 -17.06 -7.86
C LEU A 111 29.63 -17.18 -7.89
N THR A 112 30.20 -17.25 -9.09
CA THR A 112 31.65 -17.21 -9.36
C THR A 112 32.12 -15.80 -9.75
N ALA A 113 31.51 -14.76 -9.17
CA ALA A 113 31.91 -13.38 -9.42
C ALA A 113 32.98 -12.91 -8.42
N PRO A 114 33.99 -12.13 -8.85
CA PRO A 114 35.07 -11.63 -7.99
C PRO A 114 34.57 -10.86 -6.74
N LEU A 115 33.40 -10.21 -6.84
CA LEU A 115 32.79 -9.43 -5.76
C LEU A 115 32.11 -10.29 -4.69
N LEU A 116 32.03 -11.60 -4.88
CA LEU A 116 31.36 -12.55 -3.98
C LEU A 116 32.35 -13.54 -3.35
N GLN A 117 33.65 -13.30 -3.53
CA GLN A 117 34.66 -14.01 -2.76
C GLN A 117 34.50 -13.64 -1.29
N VAL A 118 34.36 -14.66 -0.45
CA VAL A 118 34.30 -14.52 1.01
C VAL A 118 35.51 -13.68 1.43
N ALA A 119 35.25 -12.54 2.08
CA ALA A 119 36.32 -11.76 2.70
C ALA A 119 36.97 -12.65 3.77
N ASN A 120 38.15 -13.18 3.45
CA ASN A 120 38.97 -13.87 4.44
C ASN A 120 39.19 -12.91 5.60
N SER A 121 38.60 -13.23 6.74
CA SER A 121 38.92 -12.56 7.99
C SER A 121 40.34 -12.97 8.35
N GLU A 122 41.31 -12.13 8.01
CA GLU A 122 42.67 -12.26 8.52
C GLU A 122 42.63 -12.12 10.04
N LYS A 123 43.27 -13.08 10.71
CA LYS A 123 43.35 -13.22 12.15
C LYS A 123 44.80 -13.02 12.58
#